data_AF-A0A931Z1S9-F1
#
_entry.id   AF-A0A931Z1S9-F1
#
_cell.length_a   1.000
_cell.length_b   1.000
_cell.length_c   1.000
_cell.angle_alpha   90.00
_cell.angle_beta   90.00
_cell.angle_gamma   90.00
#
_symmetry.space_group_name_H-M   'P 1'
#
loop_
_entity.id
_entity.type
_entity.pdbx_description
1 polymer ?
#
loop_
_entity_poly.entity_id
_entity_poly.type
_entity_poly.pdbx_seq_one_letter_code
_entity_poly.pdbx_strand_id
1 'polypeptide(L)' 'SYYDLETPQWDAALKAWAALEERAKPGIEQQTIRLQAANVLLKTGQKDRARVLLATVTEDVLKKQKQTLLDQLAPKTEK' A
#
# COMPACT_ATOMS: atom_id res chain seq x y z
N SER A 1 5.21 -23.97 12.57
CA SER A 1 5.81 -23.43 11.34
C SER A 1 5.08 -22.13 11.01
N TYR A 2 5.76 -21.00 10.79
CA TYR A 2 5.13 -19.67 10.62
C TYR A 2 4.48 -19.45 9.25
N TYR A 3 4.39 -20.52 8.44
CA TYR A 3 3.93 -20.54 7.06
C TYR A 3 2.49 -21.07 6.89
N ASP A 4 1.80 -21.48 7.97
CA ASP A 4 0.43 -22.05 7.94
C ASP A 4 -0.71 -21.01 8.04
N LEU A 5 -0.48 -19.76 7.66
CA LEU A 5 -1.59 -18.83 7.46
C LEU A 5 -2.03 -18.90 5.99
N GLU A 6 -2.76 -19.98 5.66
CA GLU A 6 -3.43 -20.20 4.36
C GLU A 6 -4.38 -19.06 3.96
N THR A 7 -4.80 -18.24 4.93
CA THR A 7 -5.61 -17.05 4.71
C THR A 7 -4.91 -15.84 5.30
N PRO A 8 -4.32 -14.98 4.47
CA PRO A 8 -3.77 -13.76 5.01
C PRO A 8 -4.92 -12.88 5.52
N GLN A 9 -4.79 -12.39 6.76
CA GLN A 9 -5.84 -11.63 7.46
C GLN A 9 -5.92 -10.19 6.97
N TRP A 10 -6.29 -10.01 5.70
CA TRP A 10 -6.24 -8.70 5.05
C TRP A 10 -7.21 -7.68 5.63
N ASP A 11 -8.38 -8.12 6.09
CA ASP A 11 -9.32 -7.22 6.76
C ASP A 11 -8.75 -6.72 8.09
N ALA A 12 -8.02 -7.58 8.81
CA ALA A 12 -7.30 -7.18 10.03
C ALA A 12 -6.16 -6.21 9.70
N ALA A 13 -5.42 -6.44 8.61
CA ALA A 13 -4.38 -5.53 8.14
C ALA A 13 -4.95 -4.16 7.74
N LEU A 14 -6.04 -4.12 6.96
CA LEU A 14 -6.71 -2.88 6.59
C LEU A 14 -7.27 -2.13 7.80
N LYS A 15 -7.81 -2.86 8.78
CA LYS A 15 -8.30 -2.27 10.04
C LYS A 15 -7.16 -1.69 10.87
N ALA A 16 -6.01 -2.37 10.91
CA ALA A 16 -4.80 -1.85 11.55
C ALA A 16 -4.27 -0.61 10.83
N TRP A 17 -4.28 -0.58 9.50
CA TRP A 17 -3.90 0.59 8.72
C TRP A 17 -4.86 1.76 8.93
N ALA A 18 -6.17 1.53 8.96
CA ALA A 18 -7.15 2.57 9.27
C ALA A 18 -6.95 3.15 10.68
N ALA A 19 -6.68 2.31 11.67
CA ALA A 19 -6.38 2.76 13.04
C ALA A 19 -5.06 3.54 13.14
N LEU A 20 -4.05 3.19 12.33
CA LEU A 20 -2.81 3.98 12.21
C LEU A 20 -3.07 5.32 11.52
N GLU A 21 -3.94 5.32 10.51
CA GLU A 21 -4.31 6.51 9.77
C GLU A 21 -5.09 7.52 10.61
N GLU A 22 -6.02 7.06 11.46
CA GLU A 22 -6.76 7.91 12.42
C GLU A 22 -5.83 8.59 13.44
N ARG A 23 -4.67 7.99 13.73
CA ARG A 23 -3.68 8.52 14.67
C ARG A 23 -2.65 9.44 14.00
N ALA A 24 -2.56 9.39 12.68
CA ALA A 24 -1.60 10.18 11.92
C ALA A 24 -2.10 11.61 11.71
N LYS A 25 -1.17 12.56 11.62
CA LYS A 25 -1.56 13.93 11.26
C LYS A 25 -2.07 13.95 9.82
N PRO A 26 -3.19 14.66 9.55
CA PRO A 26 -3.70 14.80 8.20
C PRO A 26 -2.65 15.48 7.31
N GLY A 27 -2.58 15.03 6.05
CA GLY A 27 -1.59 15.49 5.07
C GLY A 27 -0.49 14.46 4.80
N ILE A 28 0.78 14.87 4.92
CA ILE A 28 1.94 14.07 4.50
C ILE A 28 2.09 12.77 5.29
N GLU A 29 1.91 12.80 6.61
CA GLU A 29 2.11 11.64 7.47
C GLU A 29 1.07 10.55 7.17
N GLN A 30 -0.20 10.93 7.09
CA GLN A 30 -1.30 10.05 6.70
C GLN A 30 -1.05 9.41 5.32
N GLN A 31 -0.65 10.20 4.32
CA GLN A 31 -0.41 9.68 2.98
C GLN A 31 0.86 8.81 2.90
N THR A 32 1.86 9.06 3.75
CA THR A 32 3.04 8.19 3.87
C THR A 32 2.66 6.80 4.38
N ILE A 33 1.74 6.73 5.35
CA ILE A 33 1.19 5.45 5.84
C ILE A 33 0.46 4.70 4.72
N ARG A 34 -0.40 5.39 3.95
CA ARG A 34 -1.08 4.78 2.81
C ARG A 34 -0.12 4.26 1.74
N LEU A 35 0.99 4.98 1.51
CA LEU A 35 2.03 4.55 0.58
C LEU A 35 2.77 3.30 1.07
N GLN A 36 3.12 3.25 2.35
CA GLN A 36 3.71 2.06 2.99
C GLN A 36 2.76 0.86 2.92
N ALA A 37 1.48 1.06 3.23
CA ALA A 37 0.46 0.03 3.11
C ALA A 37 0.35 -0.50 1.67
N ALA A 38 0.34 0.39 0.67
CA ALA A 38 0.35 -0.02 -0.74
C ALA A 38 1.57 -0.87 -1.11
N ASN A 39 2.76 -0.52 -0.63
CA ASN A 39 3.98 -1.32 -0.85
C ASN A 39 3.85 -2.74 -0.27
N VAL A 40 3.29 -2.89 0.94
CA VAL A 40 3.02 -4.22 1.52
C VAL A 40 2.01 -5.02 0.70
N LEU A 41 0.95 -4.36 0.21
CA LEU A 41 -0.03 -5.01 -0.67
C LEU A 41 0.60 -5.50 -1.98
N LEU A 42 1.55 -4.74 -2.55
CA LEU A 42 2.28 -5.18 -3.75
C LEU A 42 3.13 -6.42 -3.48
N LYS A 43 3.88 -6.42 -2.37
CA LYS A 43 4.72 -7.57 -1.98
C LYS A 43 3.91 -8.84 -1.69
N THR A 44 2.63 -8.68 -1.40
CA THR A 44 1.71 -9.79 -1.10
C THR A 44 0.80 -10.14 -2.28
N GLY A 45 1.05 -9.56 -3.46
CA GLY A 45 0.34 -9.86 -4.70
C GLY A 45 -1.01 -9.15 -4.88
N GLN A 46 -1.44 -8.32 -3.92
CA GLN A 46 -2.72 -7.59 -3.97
C GLN A 46 -2.61 -6.28 -4.76
N LYS A 47 -2.34 -6.43 -6.06
CA LYS A 47 -2.09 -5.30 -6.98
C LYS A 47 -3.25 -4.32 -7.07
N ASP A 48 -4.50 -4.79 -7.15
CA ASP A 48 -5.66 -3.92 -7.29
C ASP A 48 -5.86 -3.03 -6.06
N ARG A 49 -5.71 -3.60 -4.85
CA ARG A 49 -5.83 -2.85 -3.60
C ARG A 49 -4.69 -1.85 -3.41
N ALA A 50 -3.47 -2.22 -3.79
CA ALA A 50 -2.34 -1.28 -3.80
C ALA A 50 -2.64 -0.08 -4.72
N ARG A 51 -3.22 -0.32 -5.89
CA ARG A 51 -3.59 0.74 -6.85
C ARG A 51 -4.63 1.71 -6.26
N VAL A 52 -5.63 1.19 -5.55
CA VAL A 52 -6.62 2.02 -4.85
C VAL A 52 -5.96 2.92 -3.80
N LEU A 53 -5.08 2.38 -2.94
CA LEU A 53 -4.38 3.18 -1.95
C LEU A 53 -3.46 4.24 -2.58
N LEU A 54 -2.71 3.87 -3.63
CA LEU A 54 -1.85 4.82 -4.35
C LEU A 54 -2.64 5.96 -5.00
N ALA A 55 -3.89 5.73 -5.41
CA ALA A 55 -4.75 6.79 -5.95
C ALA A 55 -5.06 7.88 -4.91
N THR A 56 -5.10 7.54 -3.62
CA THR A 56 -5.36 8.49 -2.51
C THR A 56 -4.13 9.28 -2.05
N VAL A 57 -2.94 8.98 -2.61
CA VAL A 57 -1.70 9.72 -2.32
C VAL A 57 -1.54 10.83 -3.36
N THR A 58 -1.72 12.07 -2.92
CA THR A 58 -1.70 13.29 -3.74
C THR A 58 -0.53 14.22 -3.42
N GLU A 59 0.15 14.04 -2.28
CA GLU A 59 1.29 14.88 -1.88
C GLU A 59 2.43 14.83 -2.91
N ASP A 60 2.92 16.01 -3.28
CA ASP A 60 4.01 16.17 -4.26
C ASP A 60 5.30 15.48 -3.81
N VAL A 61 5.63 15.56 -2.52
CA VAL A 61 6.83 14.94 -1.94
C VAL A 61 6.80 13.40 -2.03
N LEU A 62 5.60 12.80 -2.13
CA LEU A 62 5.42 11.36 -2.24
C LEU A 62 5.27 10.87 -3.68
N LYS A 63 5.14 11.77 -4.67
CA LYS A 63 4.91 11.41 -6.08
C LYS A 63 5.98 10.48 -6.64
N LYS A 64 7.26 10.73 -6.35
CA LYS A 64 8.37 9.90 -6.83
C LYS A 64 8.22 8.45 -6.36
N GLN A 65 7.97 8.26 -5.06
CA GLN A 65 7.83 6.94 -4.47
C GLN A 65 6.54 6.25 -4.92
N LYS A 66 5.43 7.00 -5.03
CA LYS A 66 4.17 6.52 -5.62
C LYS A 66 4.40 6.00 -7.03
N GLN A 67 5.11 6.75 -7.87
CA GLN A 67 5.39 6.33 -9.25
C GLN A 67 6.19 5.03 -9.30
N THR A 68 7.23 4.89 -8.46
CA THR A 68 7.99 3.63 -8.36
C THR A 68 7.09 2.44 -8.02
N LEU A 69 6.11 2.60 -7.14
CA LEU A 69 5.15 1.54 -6.80
C LEU A 69 4.14 1.28 -7.93
N LEU A 70 3.73 2.31 -8.67
CA LEU A 70 2.91 2.18 -9.88
C LEU A 70 3.65 1.46 -11.01
N ASP A 71 4.95 1.69 -11.16
CA ASP A 71 5.77 1.00 -12.16
C ASP A 71 5.91 -0.49 -11.82
N GLN A 72 5.94 -0.85 -10.53
CA GLN A 72 5.90 -2.25 -10.08
C GLN A 72 4.53 -2.92 -10.28
N LEU A 73 3.46 -2.12 -10.38
CA LEU A 73 2.12 -2.60 -10.73
C LEU A 73 1.98 -2.91 -12.21
N ALA A 74 2.74 -2.24 -13.07
CA ALA A 74 2.74 -2.54 -14.49
C ALA A 74 3.05 -4.04 -14.69
N PRO A 75 2.35 -4.71 -15.63
CA PRO A 75 2.76 -6.05 -15.99
C PRO A 75 4.23 -5.99 -16.36
N LYS A 76 5.04 -6.86 -15.74
CA LYS A 76 6.43 -7.05 -16.13
C LYS A 76 6.33 -7.67 -17.52
N THR A 77 6.26 -6.84 -18.55
CA THR A 77 6.35 -7.29 -19.93
C THR A 77 7.78 -7.75 -20.12
N GLU A 78 8.08 -8.99 -19.70
CA GLU A 78 9.24 -9.72 -20.18
C GLU A 78 9.12 -9.76 -21.71
N LYS A 79 10.10 -9.13 -22.37
CA LYS A 79 10.41 -9.41 -23.77
C LYS A 79 11.30 -10.62 -23.83
#